data_AF-A0AAU4U6C4-F1
#
_entry.id   AF-A0AAU4U6C4-F1
#
_cell.length_a   1.000
_cell.length_b   1.000
_cell.length_c   1.000
_cell.angle_alpha   90.00
_cell.angle_beta   90.00
_cell.angle_gamma   90.00
#
_symmetry.space_group_name_H-M   'P 1'
#
loop_
_entity.id
_entity.type
_entity.pdbx_description
1 polymer ?
#
loop_
_entity_poly.entity_id
_entity_poly.type
_entity_poly.pdbx_seq_one_letter_code
_entity_poly.pdbx_strand_id
1 'polypeptide(L)' 'MTDIDADTDTDPAPDTDPGINTTEPGACCGCQELDRAEATARAERDASKVSDCRVLRVRHRVAEHGERS' A
#
# COMPACT_ATOMS: atom_id res chain seq x y z
N MET A 1 -5.63 21.22 -39.85
CA MET A 1 -6.81 20.42 -39.50
C MET A 1 -6.72 19.13 -40.29
N THR A 2 -5.89 18.18 -39.83
CA THR A 2 -5.89 16.74 -40.14
C THR A 2 -4.77 16.08 -39.34
N ASP A 3 -5.21 15.41 -38.27
CA ASP A 3 -4.84 14.05 -37.82
C ASP A 3 -3.36 13.65 -37.82
N ILE A 4 -2.79 13.67 -36.62
CA ILE A 4 -1.57 12.95 -36.27
C ILE A 4 -2.00 11.53 -35.94
N ASP A 5 -1.70 10.58 -36.82
CA ASP A 5 -1.78 9.15 -36.56
C ASP A 5 -0.78 8.78 -35.46
N ALA A 6 -1.22 8.86 -34.21
CA ALA A 6 -0.51 8.34 -33.06
C ALA A 6 -0.87 6.86 -32.91
N ASP A 7 -0.23 6.03 -33.74
CA ASP A 7 -0.14 4.59 -33.53
C ASP A 7 0.70 4.35 -32.26
N THR A 8 0.04 4.40 -31.10
CA THR A 8 0.60 3.92 -29.83
C THR A 8 0.07 2.50 -29.63
N ASP A 9 0.55 1.61 -30.48
CA ASP A 9 0.64 0.19 -30.19
C ASP A 9 1.74 0.00 -29.13
N THR A 10 1.35 -0.02 -27.86
CA THR A 10 2.08 -0.67 -26.77
C THR A 10 1.11 -0.82 -25.59
N ASP A 11 0.12 -1.70 -25.76
CA ASP A 11 -0.29 -2.52 -24.63
C ASP A 11 0.64 -3.73 -24.65
N PRO A 12 1.48 -3.86 -23.63
CA PRO A 12 1.38 -5.11 -22.92
C PRO A 12 0.88 -4.76 -21.53
N ALA A 13 -0.32 -5.24 -21.24
CA ALA A 13 -0.69 -5.73 -19.92
C ALA A 13 0.61 -6.14 -19.20
N PRO A 14 0.92 -5.58 -18.01
CA PRO A 14 1.90 -6.25 -17.19
C PRO A 14 1.32 -7.63 -17.00
N ASP A 15 2.01 -8.65 -17.52
CA ASP A 15 1.84 -10.05 -17.15
C ASP A 15 1.89 -10.09 -15.63
N THR A 16 0.72 -9.85 -15.04
CA THR A 16 0.45 -10.05 -13.64
C THR A 16 0.27 -11.54 -13.57
N ASP A 17 1.43 -12.21 -13.59
CA ASP A 17 1.56 -13.55 -13.09
C ASP A 17 0.69 -13.63 -11.82
N PRO A 18 -0.36 -14.47 -11.78
CA PRO A 18 -0.99 -14.82 -10.52
C PRO A 18 -0.03 -15.80 -9.84
N GLY A 19 1.20 -15.35 -9.62
CA GLY A 19 2.19 -15.92 -8.73
C GLY A 19 1.69 -15.63 -7.34
N ILE A 20 0.77 -16.48 -6.91
CA ILE A 20 0.36 -16.64 -5.52
C ILE A 20 1.59 -17.16 -4.75
N ASN A 21 2.63 -16.34 -4.59
CA ASN A 21 3.84 -16.62 -3.83
C ASN A 21 4.47 -15.25 -3.55
N THR A 22 4.40 -14.66 -2.38
CA THR A 22 4.57 -15.26 -1.07
C THR A 22 4.08 -14.19 -0.11
N THR A 23 3.03 -14.48 0.66
CA THR A 23 2.94 -13.91 2.01
C THR A 23 4.27 -14.26 2.64
N GLU A 24 5.23 -13.32 2.67
CA GLU A 24 6.34 -13.39 3.60
C GLU A 24 5.70 -13.83 4.92
N PRO A 25 6.08 -14.99 5.51
CA PRO A 25 5.49 -15.46 6.75
C PRO A 25 5.73 -14.50 7.95
N GLY A 26 6.18 -13.27 7.70
CA GLY A 26 6.39 -12.19 8.66
C GLY A 26 5.77 -10.84 8.30
N ALA A 27 5.03 -10.67 7.19
CA ALA A 27 4.41 -9.39 6.84
C ALA A 27 2.94 -9.33 7.30
N CYS A 28 2.70 -8.87 8.52
CA CYS A 28 1.35 -8.78 9.06
C CYS A 28 0.40 -7.96 8.18
N CYS A 29 -0.74 -8.55 7.79
CA CYS A 29 -1.74 -7.91 6.93
C CYS A 29 -2.20 -6.57 7.52
N GLY A 30 -2.46 -6.52 8.83
CA GLY A 30 -2.88 -5.28 9.51
C GLY A 30 -1.80 -4.20 9.51
N CYS A 31 -0.52 -4.57 9.59
CA CYS A 31 0.57 -3.59 9.43
C CYS A 31 0.61 -2.99 8.03
N GLN A 32 0.42 -3.81 6.98
CA GLN A 32 0.42 -3.35 5.59
C GLN A 32 -0.80 -2.47 5.27
N GLU A 33 -1.96 -2.78 5.84
CA GLU A 33 -3.16 -1.94 5.70
C GLU A 33 -2.98 -0.56 6.34
N LEU A 34 -2.41 -0.51 7.55
CA LEU A 34 -2.14 0.75 8.24
C LEU A 34 -1.06 1.59 7.54
N ASP A 35 -0.06 0.95 6.95
CA ASP A 35 0.97 1.64 6.16
C ASP A 35 0.39 2.29 4.89
N ARG A 36 -0.46 1.56 4.15
CA ARG A 36 -1.20 2.09 3.01
C ARG A 36 -2.12 3.25 3.40
N ALA A 37 -2.83 3.11 4.52
CA ALA A 37 -3.70 4.18 5.03
C ALA A 37 -2.89 5.44 5.41
N GLU A 38 -1.73 5.27 6.06
CA GLU A 38 -0.82 6.39 6.37
C GLU A 38 -0.32 7.07 5.09
N ALA A 39 0.07 6.29 4.07
CA ALA A 39 0.53 6.83 2.79
C ALA A 39 -0.57 7.64 2.08
N THR A 40 -1.80 7.14 2.04
CA THR A 40 -2.95 7.86 1.50
C THR A 40 -3.22 9.14 2.28
N ALA A 41 -3.22 9.08 3.62
CA ALA A 41 -3.41 10.26 4.46
C ALA A 41 -2.32 11.33 4.26
N ARG A 42 -1.07 10.91 4.04
CA ARG A 42 0.04 11.81 3.67
C ARG A 42 -0.19 12.47 2.31
N ALA A 43 -0.64 11.70 1.33
CA ALA A 43 -0.97 12.22 0.00
C ALA A 43 -2.11 13.25 0.05
N GLU A 44 -3.12 12.99 0.89
CA GLU A 44 -4.24 13.91 1.16
C GLU A 44 -3.84 15.12 2.05
N ARG A 45 -2.62 15.12 2.61
CA ARG A 45 -2.15 16.08 3.63
C ARG A 45 -3.04 16.14 4.88
N ASP A 46 -3.69 15.03 5.21
CA ASP A 46 -4.50 14.89 6.43
C ASP A 46 -3.61 14.50 7.61
N ALA A 47 -3.05 15.52 8.28
CA ALA A 47 -2.15 15.33 9.41
C ALA A 47 -2.81 14.59 10.60
N SER A 48 -4.13 14.71 10.74
CA SER A 48 -4.89 14.03 11.79
C SER A 48 -4.88 12.52 11.55
N LYS A 49 -5.27 12.10 10.35
CA LYS A 49 -5.27 10.68 9.95
C LYS A 49 -3.87 10.07 9.94
N VAL A 50 -2.84 10.82 9.54
CA VAL A 50 -1.45 10.33 9.60
C VAL A 50 -1.04 9.99 11.03
N SER A 51 -1.39 10.83 12.00
CA SER A 51 -1.11 10.55 13.41
C SER A 51 -1.92 9.36 13.91
N ASP A 52 -3.19 9.26 13.54
CA ASP A 52 -4.06 8.14 13.94
C ASP A 52 -3.53 6.79 13.41
N CYS A 53 -3.16 6.72 12.13
CA CYS A 53 -2.58 5.51 11.52
C CYS A 53 -1.30 5.06 12.26
N ARG A 54 -0.45 6.00 12.67
CA ARG A 54 0.75 5.68 13.47
C ARG A 54 0.40 5.09 14.83
N VAL A 55 -0.57 5.67 15.53
CA VAL A 55 -1.04 5.16 16.84
C VAL A 55 -1.65 3.76 16.69
N LEU A 56 -2.50 3.56 15.68
CA LEU A 56 -3.10 2.26 15.37
C LEU A 56 -2.02 1.22 15.06
N ARG A 57 -0.97 1.58 14.31
CA ARG A 57 0.13 0.68 13.96
C ARG A 57 0.91 0.24 15.19
N VAL A 58 1.20 1.15 16.12
CA VAL A 58 1.86 0.80 17.39
C VAL A 58 0.99 -0.13 18.22
N ARG A 59 -0.31 0.17 18.37
CA ARG A 59 -1.24 -0.68 19.13
C ARG A 59 -1.37 -2.07 18.53
N HIS A 60 -1.49 -2.15 17.20
CA HIS A 60 -1.56 -3.40 16.47
C HIS A 60 -0.28 -4.23 16.66
N ARG A 61 0.90 -3.61 16.56
CA ARG A 61 2.18 -4.28 16.85
C ARG A 61 2.27 -4.84 18.27
N VAL A 62 1.85 -4.07 19.26
CA VAL A 62 1.83 -4.53 20.66
C VAL A 62 0.85 -5.70 20.85
N ALA A 63 -0.33 -5.63 20.24
CA ALA A 63 -1.38 -6.64 20.37
C ALA A 63 -1.05 -7.94 19.62
N GLU A 64 -0.62 -7.82 18.37
CA GLU A 64 -0.49 -8.95 17.43
C GLU A 64 0.94 -9.51 17.35
N HIS A 65 1.95 -8.69 17.65
CA HIS A 65 3.36 -9.11 17.59
C HIS A 65 4.00 -9.22 18.97
N GLY A 66 3.30 -8.83 20.03
CA GLY A 66 3.84 -8.87 21.38
C GLY A 66 5.14 -8.05 21.52
N GLU A 67 5.37 -7.08 20.61
CA GLU A 67 6.47 -6.13 20.67
C GLU A 67 6.26 -5.20 21.88
N ARG A 68 6.45 -5.74 23.08
CA ARG A 68 6.75 -4.96 24.27
C ARG A 68 8.19 -4.51 24.10
N SER A 69 8.36 -3.22 23.82
CA SER A 69 9.64 -2.51 23.86
C SER A 69 10.46 -2.87 25.08
#